data_AF-A0A352L7I6-F1
#
_entry.id   AF-A0A352L7I6-F1
#
_cell.length_a   1.000
_cell.length_b   1.000
_cell.length_c   1.000
_cell.angle_alpha   90.00
_cell.angle_beta   90.00
_cell.angle_gamma   90.00
#
_symmetry.space_group_name_H-M   'P 1'
#
loop_
_entity.id
_entity.type
_entity.pdbx_description
1 polymer ?
#
loop_
_entity_poly.entity_id
_entity_poly.type
_entity_poly.pdbx_seq_one_letter_code
_entity_poly.pdbx_strand_id
1 'polypeptide(L)'
;MNPLDTPLFVKTHDWTLWLLERTQRFPKQIRHSYTNRLESLAFDFEELLLLANASRGTQRREYLERADARLICLKALLRYAGDLRLLAINQLRYAAEQLDQLGRLLGAWLKGTDR
;
A
#
# COMPACT_ATOMS: atom_id res chain seq x y z
N MET A 1 -21.98 -5.52 7.74
CA MET A 1 -21.08 -4.55 7.08
C MET A 1 -20.03 -5.35 6.35
N ASN A 2 -19.93 -5.23 5.03
CA ASN A 2 -18.90 -5.95 4.28
C ASN A 2 -17.55 -5.34 4.68
N PRO A 3 -16.55 -6.12 5.14
CA PRO A 3 -15.26 -5.57 5.55
C PRO A 3 -14.56 -4.76 4.44
N LEU A 4 -14.88 -5.04 3.18
CA LEU A 4 -14.44 -4.27 2.02
C LEU A 4 -14.95 -2.82 2.00
N ASP A 5 -16.05 -2.52 2.70
CA ASP A 5 -16.61 -1.16 2.78
C ASP A 5 -15.91 -0.28 3.83
N THR A 6 -14.99 -0.86 4.62
CA THR A 6 -14.28 -0.08 5.63
C THR A 6 -13.27 0.86 4.96
N PRO A 7 -13.03 2.08 5.51
CA PRO A 7 -12.21 3.09 4.85
C PRO A 7 -10.79 2.64 4.48
N LEU A 8 -10.20 1.71 5.25
CA LEU A 8 -8.86 1.17 4.98
C LEU A 8 -8.84 0.35 3.68
N PHE A 9 -9.83 -0.51 3.45
CA PHE A 9 -9.89 -1.37 2.27
C PHE A 9 -10.22 -0.57 1.01
N VAL A 10 -11.26 0.27 1.08
CA VAL A 10 -11.63 1.15 -0.04
C VAL A 10 -10.45 2.00 -0.49
N LYS A 11 -9.76 2.66 0.46
CA LYS A 11 -8.62 3.52 0.12
C LYS A 11 -7.40 2.76 -0.35
N THR A 12 -7.19 1.54 0.15
CA THR A 12 -6.12 0.67 -0.35
C THR A 12 -6.39 0.32 -1.81
N HIS A 13 -7.60 -0.12 -2.13
CA HIS A 13 -8.01 -0.42 -3.49
C HIS A 13 -7.85 0.78 -4.43
N ASP A 14 -8.39 1.95 -4.05
CA ASP A 14 -8.29 3.18 -4.85
C ASP A 14 -6.83 3.57 -5.10
N TRP A 15 -5.98 3.46 -4.08
CA TRP A 15 -4.57 3.78 -4.19
C TRP A 15 -3.80 2.77 -5.07
N THR A 16 -4.06 1.47 -4.90
CA THR A 16 -3.48 0.40 -5.73
C THR A 16 -3.88 0.60 -7.19
N LEU A 17 -5.16 0.86 -7.48
CA LEU A 17 -5.63 1.14 -8.83
C LEU A 17 -4.93 2.37 -9.43
N TRP A 18 -4.87 3.46 -8.67
CA TRP A 18 -4.16 4.67 -9.10
C TRP A 18 -2.69 4.37 -9.45
N LEU A 19 -2.01 3.58 -8.62
CA LEU A 19 -0.62 3.19 -8.83
C LEU A 19 -0.46 2.41 -10.14
N LEU A 20 -1.28 1.38 -10.36
CA LEU A 20 -1.26 0.54 -11.56
C LEU A 20 -1.48 1.35 -12.85
N GLU A 21 -2.35 2.36 -12.82
CA GLU A 21 -2.52 3.25 -13.97
C GLU A 21 -1.28 4.11 -14.25
N ARG A 22 -0.56 4.53 -13.21
CA ARG A 22 0.65 5.36 -13.38
C ARG A 22 1.81 4.51 -13.89
N THR A 23 2.00 3.33 -13.35
CA THR A 23 3.09 2.41 -13.69
C THR A 23 3.01 1.91 -15.14
N GLN A 24 1.82 1.87 -15.76
CA GLN A 24 1.65 1.61 -17.18
C GLN A 24 2.45 2.56 -18.08
N ARG A 25 2.76 3.78 -17.62
CA ARG A 25 3.54 4.77 -18.37
C ARG A 25 5.04 4.65 -18.14
N PHE A 26 5.50 3.76 -17.26
CA PHE A 26 6.92 3.60 -16.99
C PHE A 26 7.64 2.96 -18.19
N PRO A 27 8.94 3.27 -18.39
CA PRO A 27 9.74 2.71 -19.47
C PRO A 27 9.74 1.18 -19.48
N LYS A 28 9.63 0.57 -20.66
CA LYS A 28 9.56 -0.89 -20.83
C LYS A 28 10.74 -1.62 -20.16
N GLN A 29 11.95 -1.04 -20.22
CA GLN A 29 13.17 -1.64 -19.69
C GLN A 29 13.17 -1.88 -18.18
N ILE A 30 12.34 -1.16 -17.41
CA ILE A 30 12.26 -1.32 -15.95
C ILE A 30 10.99 -2.06 -15.50
N ARG A 31 10.13 -2.49 -16.44
CA ARG A 31 8.86 -3.12 -16.10
C ARG A 31 9.06 -4.42 -15.33
N HIS A 32 9.88 -5.32 -15.87
CA HIS A 32 10.16 -6.62 -15.28
C HIS A 32 11.08 -6.59 -14.06
N SER A 33 11.45 -5.40 -13.56
CA SER A 33 12.29 -5.23 -12.39
C SER A 33 11.63 -4.30 -11.37
N TYR A 34 11.80 -2.99 -11.53
CA TYR A 34 11.32 -1.98 -10.60
C TYR A 34 9.79 -1.91 -10.57
N THR A 35 9.15 -1.83 -11.74
CA THR A 35 7.69 -1.69 -11.81
C THR A 35 6.99 -2.88 -11.20
N ASN A 36 7.34 -4.10 -11.62
CA ASN A 36 6.80 -5.33 -11.05
C ASN A 36 6.97 -5.37 -9.53
N ARG A 37 8.15 -4.99 -9.01
CA ARG A 37 8.39 -4.98 -7.57
C ARG A 37 7.52 -3.97 -6.82
N LEU A 38 7.28 -2.79 -7.41
CA LEU A 38 6.42 -1.77 -6.83
C LEU A 38 4.95 -2.21 -6.81
N GLU A 39 4.45 -2.77 -7.92
CA GLU A 39 3.08 -3.27 -8.04
C GLU A 39 2.83 -4.47 -7.14
N SER A 40 3.74 -5.47 -7.13
CA SER A 40 3.65 -6.62 -6.23
C SER A 40 3.61 -6.17 -4.78
N LEU A 41 4.40 -5.17 -4.40
CA LEU A 41 4.41 -4.68 -3.02
C LEU A 41 3.08 -4.02 -2.62
N ALA A 42 2.37 -3.39 -3.57
CA ALA A 42 1.05 -2.81 -3.33
C ALA A 42 0.01 -3.92 -3.14
N PHE A 43 0.05 -4.97 -3.96
CA PHE A 43 -0.82 -6.13 -3.80
C PHE A 43 -0.51 -6.92 -2.51
N ASP A 44 0.76 -7.11 -2.15
CA ASP A 44 1.17 -7.74 -0.90
C ASP A 44 0.59 -6.99 0.31
N PHE A 45 0.59 -5.66 0.27
CA PHE A 45 -0.01 -4.84 1.32
C PHE A 45 -1.53 -5.08 1.42
N GLU A 46 -2.25 -5.05 0.30
CA GLU A 46 -3.70 -5.32 0.26
C GLU A 46 -4.04 -6.75 0.73
N GLU A 47 -3.27 -7.74 0.30
CA GLU A 47 -3.42 -9.13 0.74
C GLU A 47 -3.25 -9.28 2.25
N LEU A 48 -2.23 -8.64 2.85
CA LEU A 48 -2.03 -8.67 4.30
C LEU A 48 -3.21 -8.07 5.07
N LEU A 49 -3.84 -7.01 4.55
CA LEU A 49 -5.05 -6.45 5.15
C LEU A 49 -6.21 -7.46 5.09
N LEU A 50 -6.41 -8.12 3.95
CA LEU A 50 -7.46 -9.14 3.78
C LEU A 50 -7.23 -10.32 4.73
N LEU A 51 -5.99 -10.81 4.83
CA LEU A 51 -5.60 -11.87 5.75
C LEU A 51 -5.81 -11.46 7.22
N ALA A 52 -5.45 -10.23 7.58
CA ALA A 52 -5.71 -9.70 8.92
C ALA A 52 -7.21 -9.65 9.22
N ASN A 53 -8.03 -9.24 8.24
CA ASN A 53 -9.48 -9.18 8.40
C ASN A 53 -10.11 -10.57 8.57
N ALA A 54 -9.59 -11.58 7.87
CA ALA A 54 -10.02 -12.97 8.00
C ALA A 54 -9.51 -13.65 9.29
N SER A 55 -8.49 -13.07 9.95
CA SER A 55 -7.84 -13.64 11.13
C SER A 55 -8.32 -12.99 12.44
N ARG A 56 -7.97 -13.61 13.58
CA ARG A 56 -8.25 -13.08 14.93
C ARG A 56 -7.01 -13.15 15.81
N GLY A 57 -7.06 -12.44 16.94
CA GLY A 57 -6.01 -12.48 17.97
C GLY A 57 -4.61 -12.17 17.44
N THR A 58 -3.61 -12.93 17.91
CA THR A 58 -2.19 -12.74 17.57
C THR A 58 -1.92 -12.79 16.07
N GLN A 59 -2.55 -13.71 15.34
CA GLN A 59 -2.32 -13.86 13.90
C GLN A 59 -2.82 -12.63 13.12
N ARG A 60 -3.97 -12.06 13.52
CA ARG A 60 -4.46 -10.80 12.95
C ARG A 60 -3.44 -9.68 13.17
N ARG A 61 -2.92 -9.55 14.39
CA ARG A 61 -1.91 -8.54 14.73
C ARG A 61 -0.67 -8.69 13.86
N GLU A 62 -0.15 -9.90 13.72
CA GLU A 62 1.03 -10.19 12.90
C GLU A 62 0.84 -9.77 11.43
N TYR A 63 -0.32 -10.03 10.84
CA TYR A 63 -0.62 -9.54 9.49
C TYR A 63 -0.69 -8.02 9.40
N LEU A 64 -1.28 -7.35 10.39
CA LEU A 64 -1.32 -5.87 10.42
C LEU A 64 0.08 -5.26 10.60
N GLU A 65 0.94 -5.83 11.43
CA GLU A 65 2.33 -5.40 11.61
C GLU A 65 3.15 -5.60 10.33
N ARG A 66 2.94 -6.73 9.64
CA ARG A 66 3.53 -6.96 8.31
C ARG A 66 3.02 -5.95 7.29
N ALA A 67 1.72 -5.63 7.29
CA ALA A 67 1.16 -4.61 6.40
C ALA A 67 1.80 -3.24 6.64
N ASP A 68 2.07 -2.88 7.89
CA ASP A 68 2.74 -1.62 8.25
C ASP A 68 4.17 -1.59 7.69
N ALA A 69 4.91 -2.69 7.82
CA ALA A 69 6.23 -2.83 7.20
C ALA A 69 6.18 -2.70 5.67
N ARG A 70 5.12 -3.20 5.01
CA ARG A 70 4.94 -3.04 3.56
C ARG A 70 4.69 -1.60 3.14
N LEU A 71 3.95 -0.81 3.93
CA LEU A 71 3.80 0.64 3.68
C LEU A 71 5.16 1.36 3.72
N ILE A 72 6.03 1.02 4.66
CA ILE A 72 7.39 1.60 4.73
C ILE A 72 8.16 1.27 3.45
N CYS A 73 8.13 0.02 3.01
CA CYS A 73 8.77 -0.40 1.76
C CYS A 73 8.16 0.31 0.53
N LEU A 74 6.85 0.55 0.49
CA LEU A 74 6.19 1.28 -0.60
C LEU A 74 6.68 2.73 -0.67
N LYS A 75 6.78 3.40 0.48
CA LYS A 75 7.35 4.76 0.56
C LYS A 75 8.79 4.80 0.04
N ALA A 76 9.60 3.80 0.40
CA ALA A 76 10.97 3.70 -0.09
C ALA A 76 11.03 3.49 -1.61
N LEU A 77 10.19 2.62 -2.18
CA LEU A 77 10.15 2.42 -3.63
C LEU A 77 9.62 3.65 -4.38
N LEU A 78 8.63 4.37 -3.86
CA LEU A 78 8.15 5.61 -4.47
C LEU A 78 9.23 6.70 -4.52
N ARG A 79 10.18 6.71 -3.57
CA ARG A 79 11.32 7.63 -3.64
C ARG A 79 12.16 7.39 -4.91
N TYR A 80 12.41 6.13 -5.27
CA TYR A 80 13.07 5.81 -6.54
C TYR A 80 12.25 6.28 -7.74
N ALA A 81 10.91 6.19 -7.72
CA ALA A 81 10.09 6.73 -8.81
C ALA A 81 10.29 8.24 -8.98
N GLY A 82 10.52 8.97 -7.89
CA GLY A 82 10.88 10.39 -7.95
C GLY A 82 12.28 10.63 -8.47
N ASP A 83 13.28 9.92 -7.93
CA ASP A 83 14.68 10.06 -8.32
C ASP A 83 14.91 9.71 -9.80
N LEU A 84 14.20 8.69 -10.30
CA LEU A 84 14.19 8.26 -11.70
C LEU A 84 13.24 9.10 -12.60
N ARG A 85 12.55 10.10 -12.03
CA ARG A 85 11.57 10.97 -12.72
C ARG A 85 10.46 10.21 -13.44
N LEU A 86 10.04 9.07 -12.87
CA LEU A 86 8.95 8.24 -13.37
C LEU A 86 7.58 8.82 -13.01
N LEU A 87 7.51 9.58 -11.91
CA LEU A 87 6.32 10.29 -11.46
C LEU A 87 6.60 11.78 -11.37
N ALA A 88 5.61 12.59 -11.76
CA ALA A 88 5.66 14.03 -11.57
C ALA A 88 5.55 14.40 -10.08
N ILE A 89 6.02 15.59 -9.70
CA ILE A 89 6.06 16.04 -8.30
C ILE A 89 4.67 16.00 -7.64
N ASN A 90 3.62 16.38 -8.36
CA ASN A 90 2.24 16.32 -7.88
C ASN A 90 1.76 14.88 -7.66
N GLN A 91 2.18 13.93 -8.51
CA GLN A 91 1.86 12.52 -8.36
C GLN A 91 2.58 11.89 -7.17
N LEU A 92 3.85 12.24 -6.95
CA LEU A 92 4.59 11.81 -5.77
C LEU A 92 3.97 12.34 -4.48
N ARG A 93 3.57 13.62 -4.47
CA ARG A 93 2.86 14.23 -3.35
C ARG A 93 1.56 13.48 -3.04
N TYR A 94 0.73 13.27 -4.05
CA TYR A 94 -0.51 12.50 -3.91
C TYR A 94 -0.23 11.10 -3.35
N ALA A 95 0.74 10.38 -3.92
CA ALA A 95 1.08 9.03 -3.47
C ALA A 95 1.52 9.02 -1.99
N ALA A 96 2.37 9.95 -1.58
CA ALA A 96 2.84 10.08 -0.21
C ALA A 96 1.70 10.39 0.78
N GLU A 97 0.83 11.35 0.42
CA GLU A 97 -0.33 11.73 1.24
C GLU A 97 -1.32 10.56 1.43
N GLN A 98 -1.57 9.80 0.36
CA GLN A 98 -2.41 8.60 0.45
C GLN A 98 -1.77 7.51 1.31
N LEU A 99 -0.48 7.21 1.13
CA LEU A 99 0.22 6.22 1.97
C LEU A 99 0.24 6.63 3.46
N ASP A 100 0.37 7.91 3.76
CA ASP A 100 0.25 8.41 5.14
C ASP A 100 -1.17 8.25 5.69
N GLN A 101 -2.20 8.46 4.86
CA GLN A 101 -3.58 8.18 5.24
C GLN A 101 -3.81 6.69 5.52
N LEU A 102 -3.30 5.80 4.66
CA LEU A 102 -3.37 4.35 4.86
C LEU A 102 -2.67 3.93 6.15
N GLY A 103 -1.48 4.49 6.44
CA GLY A 103 -0.77 4.24 7.69
C GLY A 103 -1.56 4.66 8.94
N ARG A 104 -2.25 5.81 8.90
CA ARG A 104 -3.13 6.24 10.01
C ARG A 104 -4.31 5.28 10.22
N LEU A 105 -4.93 4.83 9.13
CA LEU A 105 -6.05 3.88 9.18
C LEU A 105 -5.60 2.52 9.71
N LEU A 106 -4.47 2.01 9.22
CA LEU A 106 -3.86 0.77 9.70
C LEU A 106 -3.49 0.86 11.18
N GLY A 107 -2.90 1.97 11.62
CA GLY A 107 -2.57 2.21 13.03
C GLY A 107 -3.80 2.19 13.94
N ALA A 108 -4.97 2.65 13.45
CA ALA A 108 -6.22 2.52 14.21
C ALA A 108 -6.66 1.05 14.36
N TRP A 109 -6.45 0.22 13.35
CA TRP A 109 -6.73 -1.22 13.41
C TRP A 109 -5.79 -1.96 14.37
N LEU A 110 -4.48 -1.63 14.35
CA LEU A 110 -3.50 -2.19 15.29
C LEU A 110 -3.86 -1.88 16.75
N LYS A 111 -4.22 -0.63 17.06
CA LYS A 111 -4.69 -0.24 18.41
C LYS A 111 -5.98 -0.95 18.81
N GLY A 112 -6.83 -1.27 17.84
CA GLY A 112 -8.06 -2.05 18.06
C GLY A 112 -7.81 -3.52 18.37
N THR A 113 -6.63 -4.06 18.03
CA THR A 113 -6.23 -5.45 18.36
C THR A 113 -5.53 -5.60 19.71
N ASP A 114 -5.15 -4.50 20.36
CA ASP A 114 -4.58 -4.48 21.72
C ASP A 114 -5.65 -4.59 22.84
N ARG A 115 -6.93 -4.65 22.47
CA ARG A 115 -8.08 -4.78 23.39
C ARG A 115 -8.67 -6.17 23.32
#